data_AF-A0A838S5M3-F1
#
_entry.id   AF-A0A838S5M3-F1
#
_cell.length_a   1.000
_cell.length_b   1.000
_cell.length_c   1.000
_cell.angle_alpha   90.00
_cell.angle_beta   90.00
_cell.angle_gamma   90.00
#
_symmetry.space_group_name_H-M   'P 1'
#
loop_
_entity.id
_entity.type
_entity.pdbx_description
1 polymer ?
#
loop_
_entity_poly.entity_id
_entity_poly.type
_entity_poly.pdbx_seq_one_letter_code
_entity_poly.pdbx_strand_id
1 'polypeptide(L)'
;MATPPAPALQRVCPHCATISVTAERNCPWCRRPYSRRLLLYVALFALVQTAVTIGAVALLLTVFGDTLETELDRQVEVVQRDFEKEIDGLDTRVRRELRRELDQRLPKQPVAPAAP
;
A
#
# COMPACT_ATOMS: atom_id res chain seq x y z
N MET A 1 0.20 -9.70 55.65
CA MET A 1 -0.25 -8.35 55.25
C MET A 1 -1.68 -8.50 54.77
N ALA A 2 -2.66 -7.97 55.51
CA ALA A 2 -4.07 -8.07 55.15
C ALA A 2 -4.38 -7.02 54.07
N THR A 3 -4.86 -7.45 52.90
CA THR A 3 -5.33 -6.55 51.84
C THR A 3 -6.58 -5.81 52.35
N PRO A 4 -6.65 -4.47 52.25
CA PRO A 4 -7.84 -3.74 52.67
C PRO A 4 -9.06 -4.20 51.84
N PRO A 5 -10.25 -4.31 52.45
CA PRO A 5 -11.46 -4.67 51.71
C PRO A 5 -11.69 -3.64 50.61
N ALA A 6 -11.95 -4.12 49.39
CA ALA A 6 -12.23 -3.25 48.25
C ALA A 6 -13.39 -2.31 48.59
N PRO A 7 -13.31 -1.02 48.22
CA PRO A 7 -14.36 -0.05 48.51
C PRO A 7 -15.70 -0.53 47.92
N ALA A 8 -16.76 -0.45 48.71
CA ALA A 8 -18.10 -0.79 48.25
C ALA A 8 -18.55 0.24 47.21
N LEU A 9 -18.60 -0.19 45.95
CA LEU A 9 -19.02 0.65 44.82
C LEU A 9 -20.53 0.51 44.63
N GLN A 10 -21.20 1.62 44.32
CA GLN A 10 -22.58 1.59 43.87
C GLN A 10 -22.65 0.96 42.48
N ARG A 11 -23.32 -0.20 42.37
CA ARG A 11 -23.48 -0.94 41.11
C ARG A 11 -24.96 -1.19 40.85
N VAL A 12 -25.37 -1.05 39.59
CA VAL A 12 -26.74 -1.39 39.14
C VAL A 12 -26.71 -2.78 38.50
N CYS A 13 -27.53 -3.70 39.00
CA CYS A 13 -27.62 -5.03 38.41
C CYS A 13 -28.36 -4.96 37.07
N PRO A 14 -27.79 -5.48 35.95
CA PRO A 14 -28.45 -5.44 34.64
C PRO A 14 -29.65 -6.39 34.52
N HIS A 15 -29.89 -7.26 35.51
CA HIS A 15 -30.97 -8.25 35.47
C HIS A 15 -32.20 -7.83 36.28
N CYS A 16 -32.00 -7.43 37.54
CA CYS A 16 -33.09 -7.01 38.44
C CYS A 16 -33.22 -5.49 38.59
N ALA A 17 -32.39 -4.70 37.89
CA ALA A 17 -32.39 -3.23 37.92
C ALA A 17 -32.25 -2.58 39.31
N THR A 18 -31.98 -3.35 40.35
CA THR A 18 -31.77 -2.85 41.71
C THR A 18 -30.35 -2.34 41.88
N ILE A 19 -30.25 -1.27 42.68
CA ILE A 19 -29.00 -0.60 43.05
C ILE A 19 -28.51 -1.22 44.36
N SER A 20 -27.34 -1.83 44.36
CA SER A 20 -26.68 -2.34 45.57
C SER A 20 -25.33 -1.66 45.79
N VAL A 21 -25.00 -1.45 47.07
CA VAL A 21 -23.68 -0.99 47.51
C VAL A 21 -22.96 -2.20 48.09
N THR A 22 -22.19 -2.90 47.24
CA THR A 22 -21.53 -4.18 47.60
C THR A 22 -20.19 -4.30 46.91
N ALA A 23 -19.20 -4.90 47.58
CA ALA A 23 -17.91 -5.22 46.96
C ALA A 23 -17.96 -6.54 46.16
N GLU A 24 -18.98 -7.39 46.37
CA GLU A 24 -19.14 -8.67 45.68
C GLU A 24 -19.26 -8.56 44.15
N ARG A 25 -18.83 -9.64 43.46
CA ARG A 25 -18.99 -9.81 42.00
C ARG A 25 -20.42 -10.15 41.57
N ASN A 26 -21.25 -10.63 42.50
CA ASN A 26 -22.61 -11.09 42.22
C ASN A 26 -23.62 -10.20 42.94
N CYS A 27 -24.79 -10.04 42.35
CA CYS A 27 -25.89 -9.27 42.95
C CYS A 27 -26.46 -10.03 44.17
N PRO A 28 -26.69 -9.37 45.32
CA PRO A 28 -27.19 -10.02 46.53
C PRO A 28 -28.63 -10.55 46.41
N TRP A 29 -29.46 -9.96 45.54
CA TRP A 29 -30.86 -10.36 45.36
C TRP A 29 -31.01 -11.52 44.37
N CYS A 30 -30.45 -11.40 43.17
CA CYS A 30 -30.63 -12.39 42.10
C CYS A 30 -29.47 -13.38 41.96
N ARG A 31 -28.38 -13.21 42.74
CA ARG A 31 -27.13 -13.99 42.67
C ARG A 31 -26.43 -14.04 41.31
N ARG A 32 -26.90 -13.27 40.31
CA ARG A 32 -26.26 -13.20 39.00
C ARG A 32 -25.02 -12.30 39.04
N PRO A 33 -24.00 -12.60 38.21
CA PRO A 33 -22.85 -11.72 38.07
C PRO A 33 -23.27 -10.38 37.46
N TYR A 34 -22.54 -9.31 37.78
CA TYR A 34 -22.69 -8.02 37.12
C TYR A 34 -22.20 -8.02 35.64
N SER A 35 -21.96 -9.18 35.04
CA SER A 35 -21.48 -9.25 33.65
C SER A 35 -22.57 -8.82 32.68
N ARG A 36 -22.29 -7.77 31.92
CA ARG A 36 -23.15 -7.38 30.80
C ARG A 36 -22.81 -8.28 29.61
N ARG A 37 -23.76 -9.11 29.18
CA ARG A 37 -23.69 -9.84 27.89
C ARG A 37 -23.40 -8.90 26.71
N LEU A 38 -23.70 -7.61 26.86
CA LEU A 38 -23.32 -6.55 25.93
C LEU A 38 -21.85 -6.62 25.52
N LEU A 39 -20.92 -6.93 26.43
CA LEU A 39 -19.49 -7.01 26.09
C LEU A 39 -19.18 -8.10 25.06
N LEU A 40 -19.87 -9.24 25.11
CA LEU A 40 -19.72 -10.29 24.11
C LEU A 40 -20.24 -9.82 22.75
N TYR A 41 -21.39 -9.15 22.71
CA TYR A 41 -21.93 -8.59 21.47
C TYR A 41 -21.03 -7.51 20.89
N VAL A 42 -20.49 -6.62 21.73
CA VAL A 42 -19.55 -5.57 21.31
C VAL A 42 -18.26 -6.20 20.76
N ALA A 43 -17.70 -7.21 21.44
CA ALA A 43 -16.51 -7.90 20.95
C ALA A 43 -16.76 -8.61 19.61
N LEU A 44 -17.91 -9.28 19.47
CA LEU A 44 -18.28 -9.98 18.24
C LEU A 44 -18.49 -8.99 17.09
N PHE A 45 -19.16 -7.87 17.33
CA PHE A 45 -19.35 -6.81 16.34
C PHE A 45 -18.01 -6.19 15.93
N ALA A 46 -17.11 -5.95 16.89
CA ALA A 46 -15.77 -5.46 16.60
C ALA A 46 -15.00 -6.43 15.70
N LEU A 47 -15.03 -7.74 15.98
CA LEU A 47 -14.38 -8.75 15.14
C LEU A 47 -14.93 -8.78 13.72
N VAL A 48 -16.26 -8.74 13.56
CA VAL A 48 -16.91 -8.70 12.25
C VAL A 48 -16.48 -7.46 11.49
N GLN A 49 -16.50 -6.29 12.14
CA GLN A 49 -16.05 -5.03 11.53
C GLN A 49 -14.59 -5.12 11.07
N THR A 50 -13.70 -5.66 11.90
CA THR A 50 -12.29 -5.85 11.54
C THR A 50 -12.15 -6.76 10.33
N ALA A 51 -12.85 -7.89 10.30
CA ALA A 51 -12.83 -8.82 9.17
C ALA A 51 -13.32 -8.17 7.87
N VAL A 52 -14.41 -7.39 7.94
CA VAL A 52 -14.95 -6.65 6.78
C VAL A 52 -13.94 -5.62 6.28
N THR A 53 -13.31 -4.83 7.17
CA THR A 53 -12.31 -3.84 6.77
C THR A 53 -11.10 -4.47 6.09
N ILE A 54 -10.59 -5.58 6.64
CA ILE A 54 -9.46 -6.31 6.05
C ILE A 54 -9.85 -6.88 4.68
N GLY A 55 -11.03 -7.50 4.59
CA GLY A 55 -11.54 -8.04 3.32
C GLY A 55 -11.71 -6.96 2.25
N ALA A 56 -12.25 -5.80 2.62
CA ALA A 56 -12.42 -4.67 1.70
C ALA A 56 -11.07 -4.15 1.17
N VAL A 57 -10.08 -3.98 2.05
CA VAL A 57 -8.73 -3.55 1.64
C VAL A 57 -8.05 -4.60 0.77
N ALA A 58 -8.18 -5.88 1.09
CA ALA A 58 -7.64 -6.96 0.27
C ALA A 58 -8.25 -6.96 -1.13
N LEU A 59 -9.58 -6.81 -1.24
CA LEU A 59 -10.29 -6.73 -2.51
C LEU A 59 -9.83 -5.51 -3.32
N LEU A 60 -9.72 -4.35 -2.67
CA LEU A 60 -9.17 -3.14 -3.28
C LEU A 60 -7.77 -3.42 -3.86
N LEU A 61 -6.86 -3.96 -3.05
CA LEU A 61 -5.49 -4.27 -3.49
C LEU A 61 -5.45 -5.26 -4.64
N THR A 62 -6.33 -6.27 -4.69
CA THR A 62 -6.38 -7.21 -5.82
C THR A 62 -6.81 -6.53 -7.12
N VAL A 63 -7.86 -5.69 -7.06
CA VAL A 63 -8.35 -4.97 -8.24
C VAL A 63 -7.32 -3.96 -8.74
N PHE A 64 -6.65 -3.26 -7.81
CA PHE A 64 -5.59 -2.33 -8.17
C PHE A 64 -4.35 -3.08 -8.70
N GLY A 65 -4.00 -4.24 -8.13
CA GLY A 65 -2.88 -5.07 -8.60
C GLY A 65 -3.02 -5.47 -10.06
N ASP A 66 -4.20 -5.97 -10.44
CA ASP A 66 -4.50 -6.36 -11.83
C ASP A 66 -4.41 -5.16 -12.80
N THR A 67 -4.82 -3.97 -12.35
CA THR A 67 -4.67 -2.74 -13.17
C THR A 67 -3.24 -2.22 -13.23
N LEU A 68 -2.41 -2.41 -12.20
CA LEU A 68 -1.02 -1.96 -12.19
C LEU A 68 -0.13 -2.82 -13.10
N GLU A 69 -0.33 -4.15 -13.16
CA GLU A 69 0.42 -5.01 -14.08
C GLU A 69 0.17 -4.64 -15.55
N THR A 70 -1.07 -4.27 -15.89
CA THR A 70 -1.43 -3.92 -17.28
C THR A 70 -0.89 -2.55 -17.70
N GLU A 71 -0.75 -1.61 -16.76
CA GLU A 71 -0.26 -0.26 -17.05
C GLU A 71 1.28 -0.16 -17.02
N LEU A 72 1.95 -0.99 -16.20
CA LEU A 72 3.42 -1.07 -16.19
C LEU A 72 3.97 -1.65 -17.51
N ASP A 73 3.34 -2.70 -18.04
CA ASP A 73 3.79 -3.31 -19.30
C ASP A 73 3.65 -2.35 -20.49
N ARG A 74 2.59 -1.52 -20.49
CA ARG A 74 2.40 -0.50 -21.53
C ARG A 74 3.41 0.64 -21.45
N GLN A 75 3.83 1.06 -20.25
CA GLN A 75 4.81 2.14 -20.12
C GLN A 75 6.23 1.68 -20.48
N VAL A 76 6.59 0.42 -20.20
CA VAL A 76 7.91 -0.10 -20.57
C VAL A 76 8.05 -0.27 -22.09
N GLU A 77 6.99 -0.69 -22.78
CA GLU A 77 7.04 -0.89 -24.24
C GLU A 77 7.15 0.43 -25.03
N VAL A 78 6.54 1.50 -24.53
CA VAL A 78 6.63 2.84 -25.14
C VAL A 78 8.02 3.44 -24.94
N VAL A 79 8.59 3.30 -23.74
CA VAL A 79 9.91 3.85 -23.42
C VAL A 79 11.01 3.14 -24.20
N GLN A 80 10.99 1.80 -24.31
CA GLN A 80 11.99 1.10 -25.13
C GLN A 80 11.94 1.52 -26.59
N ARG A 81 10.74 1.68 -27.16
CA ARG A 81 10.56 2.02 -28.58
C ARG A 81 10.98 3.45 -28.91
N ASP A 82 10.83 4.38 -27.98
CA ASP A 82 11.26 5.76 -28.16
C ASP A 82 12.78 5.91 -27.98
N PHE A 83 13.39 5.17 -27.04
CA PHE A 83 14.86 5.15 -26.88
C PHE A 83 15.57 4.54 -28.10
N GLU A 84 15.05 3.46 -28.69
CA GLU A 84 15.64 2.85 -29.88
C GLU A 84 15.63 3.82 -31.09
N LYS A 85 14.51 4.54 -31.27
CA LYS A 85 14.38 5.58 -32.31
C LYS A 85 15.31 6.76 -32.09
N GLU A 86 15.50 7.20 -30.85
CA GLU A 86 16.44 8.30 -30.56
C GLU A 86 17.88 7.89 -30.80
N ILE A 87 18.28 6.67 -30.42
CA ILE A 87 19.65 6.18 -30.63
C ILE A 87 19.96 6.02 -32.12
N ASP A 88 19.06 5.43 -32.91
CA ASP A 88 19.22 5.33 -34.36
C ASP A 88 19.27 6.71 -35.04
N GLY A 89 18.43 7.62 -34.57
CA GLY A 89 18.42 9.01 -35.03
C GLY A 89 19.72 9.76 -34.71
N LEU A 90 20.32 9.49 -33.55
CA LEU A 90 21.56 10.08 -33.09
C LEU A 90 22.77 9.54 -33.87
N ASP A 91 22.89 8.21 -34.05
CA ASP A 91 23.98 7.60 -34.83
C ASP A 91 24.02 8.15 -36.26
N THR A 92 22.83 8.29 -36.88
CA THR A 92 22.72 8.80 -38.25
C THR A 92 23.09 10.28 -38.36
N ARG A 93 22.86 11.09 -37.31
CA ARG A 93 23.28 12.51 -37.27
C ARG A 93 24.78 12.61 -37.04
N VAL A 94 25.30 11.90 -36.03
CA VAL A 94 26.73 11.89 -35.69
C VAL A 94 27.56 11.46 -36.89
N ARG A 95 27.19 10.38 -37.60
CA ARG A 95 27.89 9.97 -38.83
C ARG A 95 27.88 11.03 -39.92
N ARG A 96 26.78 11.77 -40.08
CA ARG A 96 26.67 12.84 -41.08
C ARG A 96 27.53 14.04 -40.71
N GLU A 97 27.53 14.43 -39.44
CA GLU A 97 28.39 15.50 -38.90
C GLU A 97 29.86 15.13 -39.08
N LEU A 98 30.26 13.93 -38.63
CA LEU A 98 31.62 13.41 -38.75
C LEU A 98 32.08 13.41 -40.20
N ARG A 99 31.24 12.93 -41.12
CA ARG A 99 31.60 12.87 -42.55
C ARG A 99 31.80 14.26 -43.15
N ARG A 100 30.97 15.24 -42.76
CA ARG A 100 31.14 16.64 -43.18
C ARG A 100 32.42 17.24 -42.61
N GLU A 101 32.73 16.99 -41.34
CA GLU A 101 33.98 17.44 -40.73
C GLU A 101 35.20 16.79 -41.39
N LEU A 102 35.15 15.49 -41.71
CA LEU A 102 36.20 14.80 -42.44
C LEU A 102 36.37 15.35 -43.86
N ASP A 103 35.29 15.57 -44.62
CA ASP A 103 35.36 16.17 -45.97
C ASP A 103 35.88 17.61 -45.93
N GLN A 104 35.56 18.36 -44.88
CA GLN A 104 36.07 19.72 -44.67
C GLN A 104 37.55 19.73 -44.27
N ARG A 105 38.01 18.69 -43.56
CA ARG A 105 39.41 18.51 -43.13
C ARG A 105 40.28 17.82 -44.19
N LEU A 106 39.70 17.15 -45.18
CA LEU A 106 40.40 16.63 -46.36
C LEU A 106 40.14 17.53 -47.58
N PRO A 107 40.83 18.69 -47.72
CA PRO A 107 40.92 19.31 -49.03
C PRO A 107 41.67 18.36 -49.97
N LYS A 108 41.07 18.13 -51.13
CA LYS A 108 41.57 17.41 -52.32
C LYS A 108 43.10 17.25 -52.30
N GLN A 109 43.58 16.03 -52.02
CA GLN A 109 44.88 15.65 -52.59
C GLN A 109 44.72 15.71 -54.11
N PRO A 110 45.49 16.54 -54.83
CA PRO A 110 45.60 16.37 -56.26
C PRO A 110 46.17 14.98 -56.49
N VAL A 111 45.37 14.10 -57.09
CA VAL A 111 45.90 12.93 -57.80
C VAL A 111 46.81 13.53 -58.87
N ALA A 112 48.11 13.58 -58.58
CA ALA A 112 49.11 14.01 -59.55
C ALA A 112 49.12 12.98 -60.69
N PRO A 113 49.06 13.42 -61.96
CA PRO A 113 48.96 12.53 -63.10
C PRO A 113 50.20 11.64 -63.23
N ALA A 114 49.95 10.40 -63.63
CA ALA A 114 50.96 9.43 -64.02
C ALA A 114 51.95 10.02 -65.05
N ALA A 115 53.25 9.83 -64.81
CA ALA A 115 54.30 9.64 -65.83
C ALA A 115 55.67 9.43 -65.14
N PRO A 116 56.64 8.76 -65.79
CA PRO A 116 56.62 8.18 -67.14
C PRO A 116 56.24 6.70 -67.20
#